data_AF-A0A0F5EP65-F1
#
_entry.id   AF-A0A0F5EP65-F1
#
_cell.length_a   1.000
_cell.length_b   1.000
_cell.length_c   1.000
_cell.angle_alpha   90.00
_cell.angle_beta   90.00
_cell.angle_gamma   90.00
#
_symmetry.space_group_name_H-M   'P 1'
#
loop_
_entity.id
_entity.type
_entity.pdbx_description
1 polymer ?
#
loop_
_entity_poly.entity_id
_entity_poly.type
_entity_poly.pdbx_seq_one_letter_code
_entity_poly.pdbx_strand_id
1 'polypeptide(L)'
;MASIEDIIIPQQEINHIMAIEKQIHFKGATWGKKQKTQPYPYWLELKLPFFDSDGLPIPQLRAYFAYRPARRENLMPSMNFIAFYKNRRLFAIDQGEKLVHVNKITHVKPIAESRICGAHYHILHGKENQETGYLLDEKYQKSNDFFELMCYFLAKFNTVAVGQIPHPILSNNGQMELL
;
A
#
# COMPACT_ATOMS: atom_id res chain seq x y z
N MET A 1 -8.11 8.98 -25.57
CA MET A 1 -8.51 8.77 -24.16
C MET A 1 -7.35 9.22 -23.30
N ALA A 2 -7.60 10.06 -22.29
CA ALA A 2 -6.54 10.49 -21.40
C ALA A 2 -5.95 9.29 -20.65
N SER A 3 -4.63 9.19 -20.60
CA SER A 3 -3.92 8.19 -19.81
C SER A 3 -4.06 8.52 -18.32
N ILE A 4 -3.89 7.55 -17.43
CA ILE A 4 -3.89 7.80 -15.99
C ILE A 4 -2.79 8.80 -15.58
N GLU A 5 -1.70 8.86 -16.36
CA GLU A 5 -0.58 9.77 -16.16
C GLU A 5 -0.95 11.22 -16.50
N ASP A 6 -2.03 11.44 -17.27
CA ASP A 6 -2.53 12.78 -17.63
C ASP A 6 -3.29 13.45 -16.47
N ILE A 7 -3.66 12.68 -15.42
CA ILE A 7 -4.35 13.20 -14.23
C ILE A 7 -3.33 13.83 -13.29
N ILE A 8 -3.17 15.15 -13.34
CA ILE A 8 -2.30 15.88 -12.42
C ILE A 8 -3.06 16.19 -11.12
N ILE A 9 -2.51 15.78 -9.98
CA ILE A 9 -3.03 16.11 -8.65
C ILE A 9 -2.16 17.22 -8.06
N PRO A 10 -2.71 18.41 -7.76
CA PRO A 10 -1.94 19.51 -7.18
C PRO A 10 -1.25 19.11 -5.86
N GLN A 11 -0.03 19.58 -5.63
CA GLN A 11 0.73 19.24 -4.42
C GLN A 11 -0.01 19.63 -3.13
N GLN A 12 -0.78 20.72 -3.15
CA GLN A 12 -1.61 21.13 -2.00
C GLN A 12 -2.68 20.09 -1.67
N GLU A 13 -3.31 19.51 -2.69
CA GLU A 13 -4.31 18.46 -2.53
C GLU A 13 -3.67 17.16 -2.03
N ILE A 14 -2.51 16.79 -2.58
CA ILE A 14 -1.72 15.66 -2.07
C ILE A 14 -1.39 15.85 -0.58
N ASN A 15 -0.85 17.02 -0.22
CA ASN A 15 -0.50 17.34 1.16
C ASN A 15 -1.71 17.27 2.09
N HIS A 16 -2.86 17.80 1.64
CA HIS A 16 -4.10 17.73 2.39
C HIS A 16 -4.52 16.27 2.65
N ILE A 17 -4.59 15.44 1.60
CA ILE A 17 -4.96 14.02 1.74
C ILE A 17 -3.96 13.26 2.62
N MET A 18 -2.66 13.54 2.52
CA MET A 18 -1.65 12.94 3.39
C MET A 18 -1.83 13.36 4.85
N ALA A 19 -2.24 14.60 5.11
CA ALA A 19 -2.30 15.19 6.44
C ALA A 19 -3.60 14.92 7.21
N ILE A 20 -4.75 14.79 6.54
CA ILE A 20 -6.01 14.50 7.25
C ILE A 20 -5.95 13.14 7.95
N GLU A 21 -6.50 13.10 9.17
CA GLU A 21 -6.77 11.83 9.85
C GLU A 21 -7.91 11.12 9.12
N LYS A 22 -7.75 9.81 8.95
CA LYS A 22 -8.72 8.96 8.26
C LYS A 22 -8.84 7.64 8.99
N GLN A 23 -9.94 6.95 8.74
CA GLN A 23 -10.18 5.62 9.27
C GLN A 23 -10.20 4.59 8.15
N ILE A 24 -9.73 3.39 8.44
CA ILE A 24 -9.94 2.21 7.61
C ILE A 24 -10.63 1.14 8.45
N HIS A 25 -11.75 0.62 7.96
CA HIS A 25 -12.57 -0.33 8.71
C HIS A 25 -12.32 -1.73 8.21
N PHE A 26 -11.87 -2.62 9.09
CA PHE A 26 -11.59 -4.02 8.75
C PHE A 26 -12.72 -4.99 9.09
N LYS A 27 -13.79 -4.50 9.72
CA LYS A 27 -14.97 -5.32 10.03
C LYS A 27 -15.59 -5.86 8.73
N GLY A 28 -15.59 -7.18 8.58
CA GLY A 28 -16.09 -7.84 7.37
C GLY A 28 -15.16 -7.76 6.17
N ALA A 29 -13.91 -7.30 6.33
CA ALA A 29 -12.92 -7.33 5.27
C ALA A 29 -12.61 -8.77 4.87
N THR A 30 -12.56 -9.05 3.57
CA THR A 30 -12.25 -10.38 3.03
C THR A 30 -11.23 -10.27 1.90
N TRP A 31 -10.19 -11.08 1.98
CA TRP A 31 -9.21 -11.21 0.91
C TRP A 31 -9.83 -11.93 -0.29
N GLY A 32 -9.58 -11.41 -1.49
CA GLY A 32 -9.95 -12.04 -2.75
C GLY A 32 -8.72 -12.51 -3.52
N LYS A 33 -8.88 -13.50 -4.40
CA LYS A 33 -7.83 -13.85 -5.37
C LYS A 33 -7.65 -12.68 -6.34
N LYS A 34 -6.43 -12.16 -6.47
CA LYS A 34 -6.11 -11.09 -7.44
C LYS A 34 -6.40 -11.51 -8.88
N GLN A 35 -6.21 -12.79 -9.20
CA GLN A 35 -6.53 -13.37 -10.49
C GLN A 35 -7.31 -14.68 -10.28
N LYS A 36 -8.42 -14.86 -11.02
CA LYS A 36 -9.32 -16.02 -10.87
C LYS A 36 -8.62 -17.36 -11.16
N THR A 37 -7.69 -17.38 -12.11
CA THR A 37 -7.02 -18.59 -12.62
C THR A 37 -5.66 -18.86 -12.00
N GLN A 38 -5.27 -18.12 -10.96
CA GLN A 38 -3.94 -18.23 -10.39
C GLN A 38 -3.75 -19.52 -9.58
N PRO A 39 -2.66 -20.29 -9.80
CA PRO A 39 -2.39 -21.49 -9.02
C PRO A 39 -1.96 -21.14 -7.58
N TYR A 40 -2.17 -22.09 -6.67
CA TYR A 40 -1.70 -22.02 -5.29
C TYR A 40 -0.14 -21.95 -5.24
N PRO A 41 0.45 -21.17 -4.30
CA PRO A 41 -0.21 -20.28 -3.35
C PRO A 41 -0.76 -19.01 -4.02
N TYR A 42 -1.99 -18.62 -3.66
CA TYR A 42 -2.70 -17.53 -4.33
C TYR A 42 -2.09 -16.17 -4.03
N TRP A 43 -2.13 -15.28 -5.01
CA TRP A 43 -1.97 -13.85 -4.76
C TRP A 43 -3.30 -13.28 -4.31
N LEU A 44 -3.30 -12.69 -3.12
CA LEU A 44 -4.47 -12.11 -2.49
C LEU A 44 -4.47 -10.59 -2.63
N GLU A 45 -5.67 -10.03 -2.75
CA GLU A 45 -5.90 -8.59 -2.70
C GLU A 45 -7.08 -8.26 -1.79
N LEU A 46 -7.01 -7.07 -1.19
CA LEU A 46 -8.05 -6.48 -0.35
C LEU A 46 -8.23 -5.03 -0.75
N LYS A 47 -9.47 -4.63 -1.02
CA LYS A 47 -9.84 -3.26 -1.42
C LYS A 47 -10.77 -2.69 -0.38
N LEU A 48 -10.44 -1.52 0.16
CA LEU A 48 -11.19 -0.88 1.23
C LEU A 48 -11.33 0.62 0.96
N PRO A 49 -12.45 1.25 1.31
CA PRO A 49 -12.54 2.70 1.35
C PRO A 49 -11.78 3.26 2.58
N PHE A 50 -11.40 4.54 2.50
CA PHE A 50 -11.04 5.33 3.67
C PHE A 50 -12.23 6.19 4.09
N PHE A 51 -12.37 6.43 5.38
CA PHE A 51 -13.44 7.26 5.95
C PHE A 51 -12.85 8.46 6.69
N ASP A 52 -13.59 9.55 6.77
CA ASP A 52 -13.26 10.70 7.62
C ASP A 52 -13.66 10.46 9.09
N SER A 53 -13.52 11.50 9.92
CA SER A 53 -13.87 11.47 11.35
C SER A 53 -15.35 11.22 11.61
N ASP A 54 -16.22 11.59 10.66
CA ASP A 54 -17.68 11.43 10.76
C ASP A 54 -18.14 10.06 10.23
N GLY A 55 -17.19 9.22 9.78
CA GLY A 55 -17.46 7.90 9.23
C GLY A 55 -17.98 7.94 7.79
N LEU A 56 -17.80 9.05 7.08
CA LEU A 56 -18.18 9.18 5.67
C LEU A 56 -17.02 8.75 4.76
N PRO A 57 -17.27 8.00 3.67
CA PRO A 57 -16.22 7.63 2.73
C PRO A 57 -15.58 8.87 2.09
N ILE A 58 -14.26 8.96 2.12
CA ILE A 58 -13.52 10.04 1.46
C ILE A 58 -13.57 9.81 -0.05
N PRO A 59 -14.16 10.73 -0.84
CA PRO A 59 -14.35 10.52 -2.27
C PRO A 59 -13.05 10.25 -3.00
N GLN A 60 -13.07 9.24 -3.89
CA GLN A 60 -11.95 8.86 -4.76
C GLN A 60 -10.69 8.39 -4.04
N LEU A 61 -10.73 8.22 -2.71
CA LEU A 61 -9.64 7.70 -1.90
C LEU A 61 -9.94 6.24 -1.51
N ARG A 62 -9.05 5.31 -1.88
CA ARG A 62 -9.22 3.88 -1.58
C ARG A 62 -7.90 3.20 -1.25
N ALA A 63 -7.95 2.26 -0.32
CA ALA A 63 -6.86 1.36 0.01
C ALA A 63 -6.89 0.14 -0.92
N TYR A 64 -5.70 -0.31 -1.30
CA TYR A 64 -5.46 -1.57 -1.98
C TYR A 64 -4.30 -2.27 -1.31
N PHE A 65 -4.58 -3.37 -0.63
CA PHE A 65 -3.55 -4.23 -0.03
C PHE A 65 -3.42 -5.48 -0.88
N ALA A 66 -2.18 -5.94 -1.09
CA ALA A 66 -1.90 -7.15 -1.81
C ALA A 66 -0.86 -7.98 -1.07
N TYR A 67 -1.04 -9.30 -1.10
CA TYR A 67 -0.16 -10.25 -0.46
C TYR A 67 0.08 -11.45 -1.37
N ARG A 68 1.35 -11.72 -1.69
CA ARG A 68 1.78 -12.88 -2.45
C ARG A 68 2.70 -13.73 -1.57
N PRO A 69 2.26 -14.93 -1.16
CA PRO A 69 3.09 -15.84 -0.39
C PRO A 69 4.39 -16.20 -1.14
N ALA A 70 5.46 -16.42 -0.40
CA ALA A 70 6.69 -16.97 -0.93
C ALA A 70 6.45 -18.39 -1.50
N ARG A 71 7.08 -18.71 -2.63
CA ARG A 71 6.94 -20.04 -3.27
C ARG A 71 7.92 -21.09 -2.73
N ARG A 72 8.91 -20.67 -1.95
CA ARG A 72 9.92 -21.53 -1.33
C ARG A 72 10.16 -21.05 0.08
N GLU A 73 10.52 -21.99 0.95
CA GLU A 73 11.00 -21.69 2.28
C GLU A 73 12.22 -20.76 2.19
N ASN A 74 12.35 -19.84 3.16
CA ASN A 74 13.41 -18.83 3.25
C ASN A 74 13.37 -17.68 2.23
N LEU A 75 12.31 -17.57 1.41
CA LEU A 75 12.09 -16.37 0.59
C LEU A 75 11.08 -15.43 1.25
N MET A 76 11.23 -14.13 1.00
CA MET A 76 10.30 -13.14 1.51
C MET A 76 8.99 -13.13 0.69
N PRO A 77 7.81 -13.05 1.36
CA PRO A 77 6.56 -12.76 0.67
C PRO A 77 6.63 -11.37 0.02
N SER A 78 5.86 -11.18 -1.05
CA SER A 78 5.68 -9.85 -1.63
C SER A 78 4.39 -9.23 -1.10
N MET A 79 4.48 -7.99 -0.64
CA MET A 79 3.36 -7.25 -0.06
C MET A 79 3.32 -5.85 -0.64
N ASN A 80 2.12 -5.34 -0.86
CA ASN A 80 1.91 -3.95 -1.28
C ASN A 80 0.78 -3.36 -0.47
N PHE A 81 0.99 -2.17 0.09
CA PHE A 81 -0.04 -1.38 0.76
C PHE A 81 -0.14 -0.07 0.01
N ILE A 82 -1.28 0.21 -0.64
CA ILE A 82 -1.40 1.33 -1.57
C ILE A 82 -2.61 2.18 -1.22
N ALA A 83 -2.41 3.50 -1.13
CA ALA A 83 -3.48 4.49 -1.15
C ALA A 83 -3.62 5.05 -2.58
N PHE A 84 -4.77 4.82 -3.19
CA PHE A 84 -5.13 5.43 -4.47
C PHE A 84 -6.01 6.65 -4.23
N TYR A 85 -5.66 7.77 -4.85
CA TYR A 85 -6.48 8.98 -4.90
C TYR A 85 -6.66 9.42 -6.35
N LYS A 86 -7.91 9.62 -6.80
CA LYS A 86 -8.22 9.91 -8.23
C LYS A 86 -7.56 8.89 -9.18
N ASN A 87 -7.55 7.63 -8.77
CA ASN A 87 -6.87 6.50 -9.42
C ASN A 87 -5.34 6.59 -9.55
N ARG A 88 -4.68 7.62 -9.00
CA ARG A 88 -3.23 7.68 -8.88
C ARG A 88 -2.78 7.06 -7.57
N ARG A 89 -1.65 6.34 -7.59
CA ARG A 89 -1.01 5.85 -6.37
C ARG A 89 -0.37 7.04 -5.67
N LEU A 90 -1.01 7.49 -4.59
CA LEU A 90 -0.62 8.68 -3.86
C LEU A 90 0.46 8.36 -2.82
N PHE A 91 0.29 7.23 -2.13
CA PHE A 91 1.22 6.70 -1.16
C PHE A 91 1.23 5.17 -1.24
N ALA A 92 2.39 4.54 -1.09
CA ALA A 92 2.47 3.09 -1.03
C ALA A 92 3.64 2.58 -0.20
N ILE A 93 3.57 1.32 0.20
CA ILE A 93 4.70 0.53 0.68
C ILE A 93 4.79 -0.72 -0.17
N ASP A 94 5.99 -0.98 -0.68
CA ASP A 94 6.29 -2.17 -1.47
C ASP A 94 7.35 -3.00 -0.73
N GLN A 95 7.06 -4.29 -0.58
CA GLN A 95 7.95 -5.29 0.00
C GLN A 95 8.04 -6.53 -0.89
N GLY A 96 9.22 -7.12 -0.93
CA GLY A 96 9.47 -8.35 -1.68
C GLY A 96 10.96 -8.65 -1.86
N GLU A 97 11.21 -9.85 -2.36
CA GLU A 97 12.56 -10.35 -2.63
C GLU A 97 13.29 -9.48 -3.67
N LYS A 98 14.50 -9.02 -3.33
CA LYS A 98 15.41 -8.27 -4.24
C LYS A 98 14.75 -7.06 -4.92
N LEU A 99 13.82 -6.38 -4.22
CA LEU A 99 13.24 -5.15 -4.74
C LEU A 99 14.32 -4.09 -4.95
N VAL A 100 14.31 -3.48 -6.14
CA VAL A 100 15.15 -2.34 -6.49
C VAL A 100 14.25 -1.29 -7.13
N HIS A 101 14.33 -0.07 -6.62
CA HIS A 101 13.66 1.09 -7.18
C HIS A 101 14.68 2.12 -7.65
N VAL A 102 14.44 2.72 -8.81
CA VAL A 102 15.27 3.80 -9.36
C VAL A 102 14.39 5.03 -9.51
N ASN A 103 14.71 6.07 -8.73
CA ASN A 103 14.00 7.33 -8.76
C ASN A 103 14.37 8.11 -10.02
N LYS A 104 13.36 8.49 -10.81
CA LYS A 104 13.54 9.36 -11.99
C LYS A 104 13.81 10.82 -11.61
N ILE A 105 13.35 11.22 -10.42
CA ILE A 105 13.53 12.55 -9.85
C ILE A 105 14.04 12.40 -8.42
N THR A 106 15.01 13.24 -8.02
CA THR A 106 15.62 13.20 -6.68
C THR A 106 15.53 14.53 -5.94
N HIS A 107 15.42 15.64 -6.68
CA HIS A 107 15.29 17.01 -6.16
C HIS A 107 13.84 17.36 -5.77
N VAL A 108 13.25 16.49 -4.94
CA VAL A 108 11.91 16.64 -4.36
C VAL A 108 12.00 16.87 -2.85
N LYS A 109 10.86 17.10 -2.19
CA LYS A 109 10.78 17.18 -0.73
C LYS A 109 9.87 16.07 -0.22
N PRO A 110 10.37 15.12 0.60
CA PRO A 110 11.77 14.98 1.04
C PRO A 110 12.71 14.59 -0.11
N ILE A 111 14.00 14.92 0.02
CA ILE A 111 15.03 14.58 -0.98
C ILE A 111 15.11 13.05 -1.10
N ALA A 112 15.12 12.55 -2.33
CA ALA A 112 15.15 11.12 -2.60
C ALA A 112 16.53 10.66 -3.08
N GLU A 113 16.94 9.46 -2.67
CA GLU A 113 18.11 8.78 -3.23
C GLU A 113 17.82 8.35 -4.67
N SER A 114 18.85 8.23 -5.51
CA SER A 114 18.66 7.80 -6.91
C SER A 114 18.24 6.34 -7.02
N ARG A 115 18.67 5.50 -6.07
CA ARG A 115 18.44 4.05 -6.09
C ARG A 115 18.19 3.53 -4.69
N ILE A 116 17.16 2.71 -4.53
CA ILE A 116 16.76 2.10 -3.27
C ILE A 116 16.69 0.59 -3.44
N CYS A 117 17.16 -0.14 -2.44
CA CYS A 117 17.16 -1.60 -2.41
C CYS A 117 16.39 -2.09 -1.17
N GLY A 118 15.57 -3.13 -1.35
CA GLY A 118 14.73 -3.68 -0.29
C GLY A 118 13.37 -2.99 -0.16
N ALA A 119 12.75 -3.14 1.02
CA ALA A 119 11.46 -2.57 1.32
C ALA A 119 11.50 -1.03 1.29
N HIS A 120 10.52 -0.42 0.64
CA HIS A 120 10.48 1.03 0.47
C HIS A 120 9.05 1.55 0.40
N TYR A 121 8.89 2.85 0.65
CA TYR A 121 7.62 3.54 0.48
C TYR A 121 7.67 4.52 -0.69
N HIS A 122 6.52 4.83 -1.27
CA HIS A 122 6.38 5.78 -2.37
C HIS A 122 5.54 6.98 -1.98
N ILE A 123 5.88 8.15 -2.52
CA ILE A 123 5.07 9.37 -2.45
C ILE A 123 4.91 9.94 -3.86
N LEU A 124 3.70 10.33 -4.24
CA LEU A 124 3.45 11.11 -5.44
C LEU A 124 3.80 12.59 -5.20
N HIS A 125 4.60 13.17 -6.12
CA HIS A 125 4.87 14.61 -6.15
C HIS A 125 4.06 15.26 -7.26
N GLY A 126 3.20 16.21 -6.88
CA GLY A 126 2.25 16.84 -7.79
C GLY A 126 2.93 17.76 -8.81
N LYS A 127 4.04 18.40 -8.45
CA LYS A 127 4.78 19.31 -9.34
C LYS A 127 5.46 18.54 -10.48
N GLU A 128 6.06 17.40 -10.18
CA GLU A 128 6.74 16.55 -11.16
C GLU A 128 5.81 15.49 -11.77
N ASN A 129 4.58 15.39 -11.24
CA ASN A 129 3.57 14.39 -11.59
C ASN A 129 4.09 12.94 -11.53
N GLN A 130 5.05 12.69 -10.64
CA GLN A 130 5.81 11.45 -10.56
C GLN A 130 5.95 10.97 -9.12
N GLU A 131 6.02 9.67 -8.96
CA GLU A 131 6.28 9.05 -7.67
C GLU A 131 7.79 8.90 -7.44
N THR A 132 8.18 9.02 -6.18
CA THR A 132 9.53 8.64 -5.74
C THR A 132 9.46 7.62 -4.61
N GLY A 133 10.36 6.65 -4.65
CA GLY A 133 10.62 5.71 -3.57
C GLY A 133 11.52 6.32 -2.49
N TYR A 134 11.37 5.81 -1.26
CA TYR A 134 12.18 6.13 -0.09
C TYR A 134 12.38 4.89 0.78
N LEU A 135 13.53 4.77 1.43
CA LEU A 135 13.79 3.69 2.38
C LEU A 135 12.77 3.72 3.53
N LEU A 136 12.30 2.56 3.96
CA LEU A 136 11.64 2.44 5.26
C LEU A 136 12.67 2.67 6.38
N ASP A 137 12.18 3.03 7.58
CA ASP A 137 13.02 3.05 8.78
C ASP A 137 13.72 1.69 8.96
N GLU A 138 14.96 1.69 9.45
CA GLU A 138 15.87 0.52 9.46
C GLU A 138 15.21 -0.77 9.98
N LYS A 139 14.43 -0.67 11.06
CA LYS A 139 13.75 -1.81 11.68
C LYS A 139 12.75 -2.53 10.75
N TYR A 140 12.22 -1.85 9.72
CA TYR A 140 11.24 -2.44 8.80
C TYR A 140 11.87 -2.95 7.49
N GLN A 141 13.12 -2.60 7.19
CA GLN A 141 13.73 -2.93 5.88
C GLN A 141 13.82 -4.43 5.61
N LYS A 142 13.95 -5.24 6.67
CA LYS A 142 14.03 -6.71 6.60
C LYS A 142 12.78 -7.41 7.14
N SER A 143 11.74 -6.66 7.51
CA SER A 143 10.52 -7.26 8.06
C SER A 143 9.77 -8.05 6.99
N ASN A 144 9.39 -9.28 7.32
CA ASN A 144 8.46 -10.09 6.55
C ASN A 144 7.07 -10.12 7.21
N ASP A 145 6.85 -9.31 8.23
CA ASP A 145 5.60 -9.25 8.98
C ASP A 145 4.59 -8.33 8.28
N PHE A 146 3.45 -8.92 7.91
CA PHE A 146 2.37 -8.21 7.26
C PHE A 146 1.80 -7.09 8.14
N PHE A 147 1.61 -7.35 9.44
CA PHE A 147 1.04 -6.38 10.37
C PHE A 147 2.00 -5.23 10.64
N GLU A 148 3.30 -5.49 10.76
CA GLU A 148 4.27 -4.41 10.96
C GLU A 148 4.28 -3.41 9.80
N LEU A 149 4.34 -3.93 8.57
CA LEU A 149 4.34 -3.10 7.36
C LEU A 149 2.99 -2.39 7.15
N MET A 150 1.88 -3.07 7.45
CA MET A 150 0.56 -2.43 7.45
C MET A 150 0.50 -1.28 8.47
N CYS A 151 0.93 -1.51 9.71
CA CYS A 151 0.95 -0.48 10.75
C CYS A 151 1.83 0.71 10.34
N TYR A 152 2.97 0.47 9.69
CA TYR A 152 3.80 1.54 9.14
C TYR A 152 3.06 2.33 8.05
N PHE A 153 2.36 1.64 7.13
CA PHE A 153 1.54 2.29 6.11
C PHE A 153 0.48 3.19 6.74
N LEU A 154 -0.28 2.66 7.70
CA LEU A 154 -1.36 3.38 8.37
C LEU A 154 -0.81 4.60 9.12
N ALA A 155 0.27 4.45 9.87
CA ALA A 155 0.89 5.55 10.60
C ALA A 155 1.42 6.66 9.67
N LYS A 156 2.17 6.30 8.62
CA LYS A 156 2.68 7.29 7.65
C LYS A 156 1.58 7.96 6.84
N PHE A 157 0.46 7.28 6.61
CA PHE A 157 -0.68 7.81 5.89
C PHE A 157 -1.75 8.40 6.81
N ASN A 158 -1.41 8.75 8.06
CA ASN A 158 -2.30 9.31 9.08
C ASN A 158 -3.68 8.62 9.15
N THR A 159 -3.65 7.29 9.23
CA THR A 159 -4.85 6.44 9.22
C THR A 159 -4.95 5.61 10.49
N VAL A 160 -6.14 5.59 11.08
CA VAL A 160 -6.51 4.72 12.21
C VAL A 160 -7.26 3.48 11.70
N ALA A 161 -6.86 2.31 12.19
CA ALA A 161 -7.57 1.07 11.92
C ALA A 161 -8.74 0.87 12.90
N VAL A 162 -9.92 0.54 12.37
CA VAL A 162 -11.09 0.13 13.15
C VAL A 162 -11.29 -1.37 12.96
N GLY A 163 -11.11 -2.13 14.04
CA GLY A 163 -11.10 -3.59 14.03
C GLY A 163 -9.75 -4.18 13.62
N GLN A 164 -9.71 -5.49 13.42
CA GLN A 164 -8.50 -6.21 13.02
C GLN A 164 -8.63 -6.71 11.59
N ILE A 165 -7.60 -6.47 10.77
CA ILE A 165 -7.51 -7.06 9.44
C ILE A 165 -7.36 -8.58 9.58
N PRO A 166 -8.10 -9.40 8.81
CA PRO A 166 -7.79 -10.82 8.74
C PRO A 166 -6.40 -10.99 8.15
N HIS A 167 -5.54 -11.77 8.80
CA HIS A 167 -4.23 -12.07 8.24
C HIS A 167 -4.40 -12.85 6.92
N PRO A 168 -3.67 -12.50 5.84
CA PRO A 168 -3.90 -13.07 4.52
C PRO A 168 -3.69 -14.60 4.42
N ILE A 169 -2.95 -15.20 5.36
CA ILE A 169 -2.66 -16.65 5.36
C ILE A 169 -3.02 -17.37 6.66
N LEU A 170 -3.41 -16.66 7.74
CA LEU A 170 -3.68 -17.28 9.05
C LEU A 170 -5.17 -17.27 9.41
N SER A 171 -6.08 -16.99 8.46
CA SER A 171 -7.48 -16.81 8.81
C SER A 171 -8.17 -18.14 9.17
N ASN A 172 -8.21 -18.47 10.45
CA ASN A 172 -9.16 -19.42 11.07
C ASN A 172 -10.58 -18.84 11.19
N ASN A 173 -10.92 -17.80 10.40
CA ASN A 173 -12.11 -16.97 10.59
C ASN A 173 -13.26 -17.33 9.65
N GLY A 174 -13.38 -18.61 9.24
CA GLY A 174 -14.42 -19.05 8.31
C GLY A 174 -14.24 -18.60 6.86
N GLN A 175 -13.05 -18.14 6.47
CA GLN A 175 -12.67 -18.22 5.06
C GLN A 175 -12.59 -19.71 4.74
N MET A 176 -13.51 -20.22 3.91
CA MET A 176 -13.35 -21.56 3.35
C MET A 176 -11.91 -21.68 2.88
N GLU A 177 -11.21 -22.71 3.37
CA GLU A 177 -9.90 -23.05 2.82
C GLU A 177 -10.06 -23.02 1.31
N LEU A 178 -9.30 -22.14 0.65
CA LEU A 178 -9.31 -22.06 -0.80
C LEU A 178 -8.56 -23.30 -1.36
N LEU A 179 -8.98 -24.50 -0.97
CA LEU A 179 -8.55 -25.77 -1.55
C LEU A 179 -9.16 -25.91 -2.95
#